data_AF-A0A5J5C3Y1-F1
#
_entry.id   AF-A0A5J5C3Y1-F1
#
_cell.length_a   1.000
_cell.length_b   1.000
_cell.length_c   1.000
_cell.angle_alpha   90.00
_cell.angle_beta   90.00
_cell.angle_gamma   90.00
#
_symmetry.space_group_name_H-M   'P 1'
#
loop_
_entity.id
_entity.type
_entity.pdbx_description
1 polymer ?
#
loop_
_entity_poly.entity_id
_entity_poly.type
_entity_poly.pdbx_seq_one_letter_code
_entity_poly.pdbx_strand_id
1 'polypeptide(L)'
;MAGKIKDHGNGSMAVDSYHRYKEDVRIMKEMGLDAYRLSISWSRILPRLKPFVTLFHWDLPQALEDEYGGFLSPKIVDDFQDYAELCFRTFGNRVKHWITLNEPWSYSMGGFMDPLTTGDYPRTMRSLVKNRLPKFSKEQSKLLNGSFDFIGLNYYTAKYAANVPNSNTVNVSYMTDSHANLIGERNGIPIGPKAASDWLYVYPRGIRDLLLYTKRKYNNPIIYITENGNQFVNSVPYMSSK
;
A
#
# COMPACT_ATOMS: atom_id res chain seq x y z
N MET A 1 -17.51 -23.37 -5.95
CA MET A 1 -16.23 -22.98 -5.32
C MET A 1 -16.53 -22.59 -3.88
N ALA A 2 -15.83 -23.17 -2.90
CA ALA A 2 -15.84 -22.64 -1.53
C ALA A 2 -15.36 -21.17 -1.58
N GLY A 3 -16.01 -20.27 -0.82
CA GLY A 3 -15.71 -18.84 -0.88
C GLY A 3 -14.26 -18.55 -0.49
N LYS A 4 -13.60 -17.62 -1.22
CA LYS A 4 -12.20 -17.23 -1.00
C LYS A 4 -11.97 -16.37 0.26
N ILE A 5 -13.04 -16.02 0.98
CA ILE A 5 -13.04 -15.14 2.15
C ILE A 5 -13.27 -16.00 3.40
N LYS A 6 -12.45 -15.83 4.44
CA LYS A 6 -12.39 -16.68 5.65
C LYS A 6 -13.73 -16.84 6.36
N ASP A 7 -14.54 -15.79 6.41
CA ASP A 7 -15.86 -15.75 7.06
C ASP A 7 -17.02 -15.74 6.05
N HIS A 8 -16.72 -15.89 4.75
CA HIS A 8 -17.68 -15.79 3.64
C HIS A 8 -18.46 -14.46 3.57
N GLY A 9 -18.01 -13.42 4.27
CA GLY A 9 -18.59 -12.08 4.21
C GLY A 9 -18.25 -11.34 2.92
N ASN A 10 -18.77 -10.12 2.77
CA ASN A 10 -18.42 -9.21 1.67
C ASN A 10 -18.54 -7.74 2.10
N GLY A 11 -18.02 -6.83 1.28
CA GLY A 11 -18.01 -5.39 1.55
C GLY A 11 -19.29 -4.63 1.17
N SER A 12 -20.43 -5.29 0.91
CA SER A 12 -21.65 -4.61 0.43
C SER A 12 -22.17 -3.53 1.38
N MET A 13 -22.12 -3.79 2.70
CA MET A 13 -22.40 -2.79 3.74
C MET A 13 -21.12 -2.31 4.44
N ALA A 14 -20.12 -3.18 4.62
CA ALA A 14 -18.93 -2.93 5.42
C ALA A 14 -19.29 -2.36 6.81
N VAL A 15 -18.78 -1.18 7.18
CA VAL A 15 -19.13 -0.46 8.43
C VAL A 15 -20.19 0.63 8.24
N ASP A 16 -20.80 0.70 7.05
CA ASP A 16 -21.83 1.66 6.66
C ASP A 16 -21.42 3.15 6.77
N SER A 17 -20.12 3.44 6.61
CA SER A 17 -19.61 4.82 6.59
C SER A 17 -20.26 5.69 5.51
N TYR A 18 -20.88 5.11 4.48
CA TYR A 18 -21.61 5.87 3.47
C TYR A 18 -22.78 6.66 4.07
N HIS A 19 -23.58 6.04 4.95
CA HIS A 19 -24.67 6.72 5.64
C HIS A 19 -24.20 7.38 6.95
N ARG A 20 -23.08 6.90 7.51
CA ARG A 20 -22.58 7.30 8.84
C ARG A 20 -21.41 8.27 8.83
N TYR A 21 -20.93 8.75 7.68
CA TYR A 21 -19.72 9.59 7.59
C TYR A 21 -19.73 10.82 8.52
N LYS A 22 -20.90 11.41 8.80
CA LYS A 22 -20.99 12.56 9.73
C LYS A 22 -20.71 12.15 11.17
N GLU A 23 -21.16 10.95 11.57
CA GLU A 23 -20.87 10.37 12.87
C GLU A 23 -19.38 10.01 12.96
N ASP A 24 -18.84 9.36 11.93
CA ASP A 24 -17.41 9.00 11.85
C ASP A 24 -16.52 10.25 12.00
N VAL A 25 -16.83 11.33 11.25
CA VAL A 25 -16.11 12.62 11.33
C VAL A 25 -16.24 13.26 12.72
N ARG A 26 -17.41 13.13 13.38
CA ARG A 26 -17.60 13.66 14.74
C ARG A 26 -16.72 12.91 15.73
N ILE A 27 -16.68 11.58 15.67
CA ILE A 27 -15.86 10.74 16.55
C ILE A 27 -14.38 11.09 16.37
N MET A 28 -13.90 11.22 15.12
CA MET A 28 -12.51 11.62 14.84
C MET A 28 -12.16 12.99 15.44
N LYS A 29 -13.09 13.95 15.38
CA LYS A 29 -12.93 15.27 15.98
C LYS A 29 -12.87 15.19 17.52
N GLU A 30 -13.73 14.39 18.15
CA GLU A 30 -13.75 14.17 19.60
C GLU A 30 -12.47 13.48 20.10
N MET A 31 -11.85 12.64 19.26
CA MET A 31 -10.54 12.02 19.52
C MET A 31 -9.35 12.98 19.35
N GLY A 32 -9.57 14.20 18.83
CA GLY A 32 -8.51 15.18 18.58
C GLY A 32 -7.65 14.89 17.35
N LEU A 33 -8.19 14.20 16.33
CA LEU A 33 -7.46 13.92 15.09
C LEU A 33 -7.47 15.14 14.14
N ASP A 34 -6.29 15.51 13.61
CA ASP A 34 -6.13 16.67 12.71
C ASP A 34 -6.38 16.34 11.22
N ALA A 35 -6.31 15.07 10.85
CA ALA A 35 -6.45 14.61 9.48
C ALA A 35 -7.21 13.27 9.41
N TYR A 36 -7.96 13.08 8.33
CA TYR A 36 -8.58 11.80 8.00
C TYR A 36 -8.18 11.38 6.60
N ARG A 37 -7.51 10.23 6.52
CA ARG A 37 -7.14 9.59 5.27
C ARG A 37 -8.28 8.68 4.84
N LEU A 38 -8.77 8.89 3.62
CA LEU A 38 -9.81 8.07 3.01
C LEU A 38 -9.42 7.75 1.57
N SER A 39 -9.83 6.58 1.08
CA SER A 39 -9.87 6.33 -0.36
C SER A 39 -11.16 6.89 -0.92
N ILE A 40 -11.07 7.48 -2.11
CA ILE A 40 -12.27 7.71 -2.90
C ILE A 40 -12.48 6.41 -3.65
N SER A 41 -13.58 5.72 -3.37
CA SER A 41 -14.03 4.69 -4.30
C SER A 41 -14.22 5.39 -5.62
N TRP A 42 -13.57 4.91 -6.68
CA TRP A 42 -13.69 5.46 -8.04
C TRP A 42 -15.17 5.78 -8.37
N SER A 43 -16.12 5.01 -7.81
CA SER A 43 -17.56 5.20 -8.00
C SER A 43 -18.31 6.30 -7.17
N ARG A 44 -17.78 6.94 -6.10
CA ARG A 44 -18.60 7.73 -5.12
C ARG A 44 -17.87 8.86 -4.35
N ILE A 45 -18.53 9.97 -3.96
CA ILE A 45 -17.88 11.22 -3.43
C ILE A 45 -18.68 12.00 -2.32
N LEU A 46 -18.02 12.55 -1.25
CA LEU A 46 -18.59 13.39 -0.14
C LEU A 46 -17.58 14.38 0.60
N PRO A 47 -17.99 15.38 1.45
CA PRO A 47 -17.09 16.35 2.16
C PRO A 47 -17.23 16.54 3.72
N ARG A 48 -16.11 16.85 4.47
CA ARG A 48 -16.03 17.72 5.71
C ARG A 48 -14.65 17.89 6.46
N LEU A 49 -13.60 17.08 6.23
CA LEU A 49 -12.25 17.22 6.85
C LEU A 49 -11.18 17.65 5.82
N LYS A 50 -9.97 18.03 6.26
CA LYS A 50 -8.79 18.17 5.37
C LYS A 50 -8.46 16.78 4.80
N PRO A 51 -8.77 16.53 3.53
CA PRO A 51 -8.77 15.16 3.04
C PRO A 51 -7.37 14.79 2.51
N PHE A 52 -6.85 13.66 2.99
CA PHE A 52 -5.77 12.93 2.32
C PHE A 52 -6.43 11.83 1.50
N VAL A 53 -6.37 11.98 0.17
CA VAL A 53 -7.11 11.10 -0.74
C VAL A 53 -6.16 10.13 -1.40
N THR A 54 -6.48 8.84 -1.29
CA THR A 54 -5.89 7.80 -2.15
C THR A 54 -6.79 7.56 -3.36
N LEU A 55 -6.24 7.67 -4.57
CA LEU A 55 -6.98 7.47 -5.83
C LEU A 55 -7.28 6.00 -6.11
N PHE A 56 -6.31 5.11 -5.83
CA PHE A 56 -6.45 3.66 -6.01
C PHE A 56 -6.09 2.91 -4.72
N HIS A 57 -7.03 2.12 -4.23
CA HIS A 57 -6.86 1.28 -3.05
C HIS A 57 -7.38 -0.14 -3.33
N TRP A 58 -6.80 -0.76 -4.37
CA TRP A 58 -7.14 -2.12 -4.82
C TRP A 58 -8.57 -2.28 -5.34
N ASP A 59 -9.19 -1.18 -5.72
CA ASP A 59 -10.57 -1.06 -6.20
C ASP A 59 -10.63 -0.90 -7.72
N LEU A 60 -9.85 -1.71 -8.45
CA LEU A 60 -9.86 -1.71 -9.92
C LEU A 60 -11.28 -2.01 -10.42
N PRO A 61 -11.85 -1.19 -11.31
CA PRO A 61 -13.16 -1.49 -11.90
C PRO A 61 -13.13 -2.84 -12.62
N GLN A 62 -14.07 -3.73 -12.29
CA GLN A 62 -14.15 -5.07 -12.88
C GLN A 62 -14.27 -5.02 -14.42
N ALA A 63 -14.92 -3.99 -14.96
CA ALA A 63 -15.03 -3.81 -16.41
C ALA A 63 -13.65 -3.71 -17.11
N LEU A 64 -12.66 -3.05 -16.49
CA LEU A 64 -11.31 -2.92 -17.04
C LEU A 64 -10.52 -4.23 -16.93
N GLU A 65 -10.76 -5.00 -15.85
CA GLU A 65 -10.24 -6.36 -15.71
C GLU A 65 -10.81 -7.28 -16.80
N ASP A 66 -12.11 -7.24 -17.03
CA ASP A 66 -12.80 -8.06 -18.03
C ASP A 66 -12.42 -7.66 -19.47
N GLU A 67 -12.28 -6.36 -19.73
CA GLU A 67 -11.99 -5.84 -21.07
C GLU A 67 -10.55 -6.11 -21.52
N TYR A 68 -9.57 -5.92 -20.63
CA TYR A 68 -8.16 -6.01 -21.01
C TYR A 68 -7.22 -6.55 -19.92
N GLY A 69 -7.72 -7.09 -18.81
CA GLY A 69 -6.89 -7.64 -17.73
C GLY A 69 -6.27 -6.58 -16.82
N GLY A 70 -6.88 -5.39 -16.73
CA GLY A 70 -6.51 -4.38 -15.75
C GLY A 70 -5.04 -3.95 -15.84
N PHE A 71 -4.33 -4.03 -14.72
CA PHE A 71 -2.92 -3.62 -14.60
C PHE A 71 -1.93 -4.47 -15.42
N LEU A 72 -2.36 -5.59 -16.02
CA LEU A 72 -1.52 -6.38 -16.92
C LEU A 72 -1.42 -5.76 -18.33
N SER A 73 -2.31 -4.83 -18.66
CA SER A 73 -2.34 -4.13 -19.95
C SER A 73 -1.78 -2.72 -19.82
N PRO A 74 -0.96 -2.23 -20.79
CA PRO A 74 -0.50 -0.85 -20.78
C PRO A 74 -1.63 0.18 -20.94
N LYS A 75 -2.83 -0.23 -21.40
CA LYS A 75 -4.00 0.65 -21.50
C LYS A 75 -4.43 1.24 -20.17
N ILE A 76 -4.13 0.56 -19.05
CA ILE A 76 -4.46 1.03 -17.70
C ILE A 76 -3.84 2.40 -17.39
N VAL A 77 -2.73 2.75 -18.06
CA VAL A 77 -2.03 4.02 -17.82
C VAL A 77 -2.91 5.19 -18.24
N ASP A 78 -3.51 5.12 -19.43
CA ASP A 78 -4.37 6.18 -19.96
C ASP A 78 -5.68 6.27 -19.19
N ASP A 79 -6.33 5.14 -18.91
CA ASP A 79 -7.59 5.11 -18.14
C ASP A 79 -7.40 5.64 -16.70
N PHE A 80 -6.28 5.30 -16.06
CA PHE A 80 -5.97 5.80 -14.72
C PHE A 80 -5.62 7.29 -14.74
N GLN A 81 -4.95 7.77 -15.80
CA GLN A 81 -4.67 9.20 -15.99
C GLN A 81 -5.97 9.99 -16.13
N ASP A 82 -6.89 9.54 -16.98
CA ASP A 82 -8.19 10.19 -17.19
C ASP A 82 -9.03 10.23 -15.90
N TYR A 83 -9.01 9.14 -15.13
CA TYR A 83 -9.63 9.09 -13.81
C TYR A 83 -9.00 10.07 -12.82
N ALA A 84 -7.67 10.13 -12.76
CA ALA A 84 -6.96 11.06 -11.90
C ALA A 84 -7.27 12.51 -12.27
N GLU A 85 -7.29 12.84 -13.56
CA GLU A 85 -7.65 14.16 -14.07
C GLU A 85 -9.08 14.56 -13.69
N LEU A 86 -10.05 13.63 -13.84
CA LEU A 86 -11.42 13.85 -13.39
C LEU A 86 -11.48 14.14 -11.88
N CYS A 87 -10.75 13.39 -11.06
CA CYS A 87 -10.68 13.60 -9.62
C CYS A 87 -10.06 14.96 -9.26
N PHE A 88 -8.96 15.34 -9.90
CA PHE A 88 -8.31 16.64 -9.69
C PHE A 88 -9.21 17.79 -10.11
N ARG A 89 -9.89 17.69 -11.26
CA ARG A 89 -10.83 18.72 -11.73
C ARG A 89 -12.01 18.89 -10.78
N THR A 90 -12.53 17.79 -10.24
CA THR A 90 -13.76 17.80 -9.43
C THR A 90 -13.50 18.14 -7.95
N PHE A 91 -12.37 17.68 -7.39
CA PHE A 91 -12.07 17.81 -5.96
C PHE A 91 -10.82 18.61 -5.65
N GLY A 92 -9.99 18.95 -6.63
CA GLY A 92 -8.72 19.65 -6.41
C GLY A 92 -8.87 21.05 -5.80
N ASN A 93 -10.06 21.64 -5.82
CA ASN A 93 -10.34 22.87 -5.06
C ASN A 93 -10.29 22.66 -3.54
N ARG A 94 -10.67 21.47 -3.04
CA ARG A 94 -10.77 21.12 -1.61
C ARG A 94 -9.70 20.12 -1.15
N VAL A 95 -9.30 19.20 -2.02
CA VAL A 95 -8.30 18.16 -1.75
C VAL A 95 -6.95 18.66 -2.22
N LYS A 96 -5.98 18.71 -1.30
CA LYS A 96 -4.62 19.21 -1.54
C LYS A 96 -3.53 18.16 -1.35
N HIS A 97 -3.88 16.99 -0.82
CA HIS A 97 -2.94 15.88 -0.63
C HIS A 97 -3.50 14.63 -1.31
N TRP A 98 -2.79 14.17 -2.33
CA TRP A 98 -3.19 13.06 -3.18
C TRP A 98 -2.13 11.97 -3.11
N ILE A 99 -2.58 10.73 -2.97
CA ILE A 99 -1.76 9.52 -3.06
C ILE A 99 -2.31 8.74 -4.24
N THR A 100 -1.48 8.42 -5.23
CA THR A 100 -1.93 7.69 -6.42
C THR A 100 -2.31 6.25 -6.08
N LEU A 101 -1.37 5.49 -5.50
CA LEU A 101 -1.53 4.07 -5.23
C LEU A 101 -1.32 3.77 -3.74
N ASN A 102 -2.24 3.02 -3.11
CA ASN A 102 -1.99 2.41 -1.80
C ASN A 102 -1.26 1.07 -1.93
N GLU A 103 -0.25 0.86 -1.08
CA GLU A 103 0.50 -0.39 -0.93
C GLU A 103 0.83 -1.12 -2.24
N PRO A 104 1.53 -0.48 -3.18
CA PRO A 104 2.12 -1.21 -4.29
C PRO A 104 3.17 -2.24 -3.82
N TRP A 105 3.56 -2.24 -2.53
CA TRP A 105 4.49 -3.17 -1.88
C TRP A 105 4.05 -4.64 -1.90
N SER A 106 2.75 -4.94 -2.01
CA SER A 106 2.32 -6.28 -2.43
C SER A 106 3.09 -6.76 -3.67
N TYR A 107 3.72 -5.82 -4.40
CA TYR A 107 4.58 -6.03 -5.55
C TYR A 107 6.03 -5.48 -5.50
N SER A 108 6.47 -4.54 -4.62
CA SER A 108 7.91 -4.32 -4.23
C SER A 108 8.25 -2.98 -3.53
N MET A 109 8.57 -2.96 -2.23
CA MET A 109 8.97 -1.73 -1.52
C MET A 109 10.24 -1.05 -2.09
N GLY A 110 11.28 -1.82 -2.42
CA GLY A 110 12.48 -1.29 -3.09
C GLY A 110 12.26 -0.96 -4.56
N GLY A 111 11.32 -1.65 -5.21
CA GLY A 111 11.05 -1.51 -6.63
C GLY A 111 10.33 -0.20 -6.99
N PHE A 112 9.70 0.49 -6.04
CA PHE A 112 9.01 1.77 -6.29
C PHE A 112 9.82 2.99 -5.85
N MET A 113 10.53 2.94 -4.71
CA MET A 113 11.28 4.11 -4.24
C MET A 113 12.48 4.48 -5.14
N ASP A 114 13.21 3.50 -5.68
CA ASP A 114 14.35 3.78 -6.57
C ASP A 114 13.88 4.42 -7.90
N PRO A 115 12.82 3.95 -8.60
CA PRO A 115 12.31 4.64 -9.79
C PRO A 115 11.81 6.06 -9.50
N LEU A 116 11.14 6.28 -8.37
CA LEU A 116 10.67 7.61 -7.99
C LEU A 116 11.82 8.60 -7.72
N THR A 117 13.00 8.12 -7.33
CA THR A 117 14.14 8.98 -6.94
C THR A 117 15.29 9.00 -7.94
N THR A 118 15.32 8.04 -8.87
CA THR A 118 16.43 7.87 -9.83
C THR A 118 15.95 7.60 -11.26
N GLY A 119 14.66 7.31 -11.46
CA GLY A 119 14.10 6.94 -12.75
C GLY A 119 14.38 5.50 -13.20
N ASP A 120 14.94 4.65 -12.34
CA ASP A 120 15.25 3.24 -12.66
C ASP A 120 15.07 2.32 -11.45
N TYR A 121 14.89 1.02 -11.68
CA TYR A 121 14.76 0.01 -10.64
C TYR A 121 16.08 -0.18 -9.85
N PRO A 122 16.05 -0.69 -8.60
CA PRO A 122 17.27 -0.98 -7.84
C PRO A 122 18.21 -1.91 -8.61
N ARG A 123 19.52 -1.64 -8.54
CA ARG A 123 20.55 -2.46 -9.21
C ARG A 123 20.41 -3.95 -8.89
N THR A 124 20.13 -4.29 -7.64
CA THR A 124 19.93 -5.67 -7.18
C THR A 124 18.75 -6.34 -7.87
N MET A 125 17.60 -5.65 -7.99
CA MET A 125 16.44 -6.17 -8.72
C MET A 125 16.76 -6.41 -10.19
N ARG A 126 17.44 -5.47 -10.87
CA ARG A 126 17.83 -5.65 -12.27
C ARG A 126 18.75 -6.86 -12.45
N SER A 127 19.69 -7.08 -11.53
CA SER A 127 20.63 -8.21 -11.57
C SER A 127 19.97 -9.56 -11.29
N LEU A 128 19.00 -9.61 -10.38
CA LEU A 128 18.34 -10.87 -9.95
C LEU A 128 17.18 -11.24 -10.89
N VAL A 129 16.32 -10.28 -11.23
CA VAL A 129 15.10 -10.50 -12.03
C VAL A 129 15.39 -10.56 -13.54
N LYS A 130 16.39 -9.80 -14.00
CA LYS A 130 16.89 -9.81 -15.39
C LYS A 130 15.78 -9.53 -16.41
N ASN A 131 15.60 -10.39 -17.41
CA ASN A 131 14.71 -10.18 -18.55
C ASN A 131 13.21 -10.19 -18.17
N ARG A 132 12.85 -10.67 -16.98
CA ARG A 132 11.46 -10.60 -16.48
C ARG A 132 11.08 -9.21 -15.98
N LEU A 133 12.07 -8.35 -15.70
CA LEU A 133 11.83 -6.98 -15.24
C LEU A 133 11.67 -6.08 -16.48
N PRO A 134 10.52 -5.39 -16.64
CA PRO A 134 10.37 -4.40 -17.70
C PRO A 134 11.43 -3.31 -17.59
N LYS A 135 11.78 -2.71 -18.73
CA LYS A 135 12.73 -1.60 -18.80
C LYS A 135 11.98 -0.32 -19.07
N PHE A 136 12.29 0.74 -18.35
CA PHE A 136 11.79 2.07 -18.67
C PHE A 136 12.48 2.61 -19.92
N SER A 137 11.73 3.27 -20.80
CA SER A 137 12.31 4.14 -21.82
C SER A 137 13.01 5.34 -21.15
N LYS A 138 13.80 6.09 -21.93
CA LYS A 138 14.43 7.32 -21.41
C LYS A 138 13.40 8.35 -20.99
N GLU A 139 12.28 8.41 -21.69
CA GLU A 139 11.16 9.31 -21.44
C GLU A 139 10.43 8.91 -20.16
N GLN A 140 10.10 7.61 -20.00
CA GLN A 140 9.49 7.08 -18.78
C GLN A 140 10.38 7.29 -17.56
N SER A 141 11.69 7.04 -17.69
CA SER A 141 12.67 7.26 -16.62
C SER A 141 12.69 8.72 -16.14
N LYS A 142 12.63 9.67 -17.08
CA LYS A 142 12.52 11.10 -16.76
C LYS A 142 11.19 11.47 -16.10
N LEU A 143 10.08 10.89 -16.55
CA LEU A 143 8.76 11.13 -15.96
C LEU A 143 8.67 10.60 -14.52
N LEU A 144 9.33 9.48 -14.22
CA LEU A 144 9.30 8.87 -12.90
C LEU A 144 10.19 9.58 -11.88
N ASN A 145 11.38 10.03 -12.30
CA ASN A 145 12.33 10.66 -11.40
C ASN A 145 11.79 11.99 -10.84
N GLY A 146 11.54 12.03 -9.53
CA GLY A 146 10.99 13.19 -8.84
C GLY A 146 9.47 13.33 -8.96
N SER A 147 8.76 12.29 -9.39
CA SER A 147 7.29 12.32 -9.57
C SER A 147 6.47 12.23 -8.28
N PHE A 148 6.99 12.76 -7.17
CA PHE A 148 6.33 12.76 -5.87
C PHE A 148 6.71 14.00 -5.07
N ASP A 149 5.74 14.57 -4.34
CA ASP A 149 5.98 15.67 -3.39
C ASP A 149 6.22 15.17 -1.96
N PHE A 150 5.66 13.99 -1.63
CA PHE A 150 5.80 13.31 -0.35
C PHE A 150 5.63 11.80 -0.53
N ILE A 151 6.02 11.03 0.49
CA ILE A 151 5.83 9.57 0.54
C ILE A 151 4.86 9.21 1.66
N GLY A 152 3.83 8.43 1.32
CA GLY A 152 2.99 7.74 2.30
C GLY A 152 3.68 6.46 2.78
N LEU A 153 3.84 6.29 4.09
CA LEU A 153 4.43 5.10 4.70
C LEU A 153 3.38 4.34 5.52
N ASN A 154 3.06 3.13 5.05
CA ASN A 154 2.31 2.15 5.81
C ASN A 154 3.27 1.24 6.56
N TYR A 155 3.27 1.30 7.90
CA TYR A 155 4.17 0.51 8.73
C TYR A 155 3.40 -0.29 9.78
N TYR A 156 3.64 -1.61 9.83
CA TYR A 156 2.97 -2.50 10.78
C TYR A 156 3.92 -3.38 11.57
N THR A 157 4.99 -3.89 10.94
CA THR A 157 5.86 -4.91 11.54
C THR A 157 7.29 -4.82 10.98
N ALA A 158 8.21 -5.56 11.61
CA ALA A 158 9.50 -5.90 11.03
C ALA A 158 9.66 -7.43 11.00
N LYS A 159 10.59 -7.91 10.18
CA LYS A 159 11.02 -9.32 10.12
C LYS A 159 12.53 -9.37 10.04
N TYR A 160 13.13 -10.48 10.47
CA TYR A 160 14.51 -10.78 10.14
C TYR A 160 14.61 -11.20 8.68
N ALA A 161 15.69 -10.81 8.01
CA ALA A 161 16.03 -11.30 6.68
C ALA A 161 17.17 -12.33 6.79
N ALA A 162 16.91 -13.57 6.37
CA ALA A 162 17.90 -14.64 6.33
C ALA A 162 18.33 -14.89 4.88
N ASN A 163 19.64 -14.95 4.64
CA ASN A 163 20.21 -15.20 3.30
C ASN A 163 19.86 -16.60 2.80
N VAL A 164 19.49 -16.73 1.52
CA VAL A 164 19.20 -17.99 0.84
C VAL A 164 20.12 -18.13 -0.38
N PRO A 165 21.33 -18.68 -0.22
CA PRO A 165 22.33 -18.72 -1.29
C PRO A 165 21.97 -19.64 -2.45
N ASN A 166 21.18 -20.70 -2.21
CA ASN A 166 20.73 -21.66 -3.22
C ASN A 166 19.24 -21.43 -3.54
N SER A 167 18.90 -20.26 -4.08
CA SER A 167 17.52 -20.02 -4.53
C SER A 167 17.17 -20.98 -5.67
N ASN A 168 15.93 -21.45 -5.71
CA ASN A 168 15.45 -22.35 -6.75
C ASN A 168 15.51 -21.62 -8.11
N THR A 169 16.49 -21.97 -8.94
CA THR A 169 16.70 -21.35 -10.27
C THR A 169 15.69 -21.81 -11.30
N VAL A 170 14.92 -22.86 -11.01
CA VAL A 170 13.92 -23.46 -11.91
C VAL A 170 12.56 -22.80 -11.72
N ASN A 171 12.10 -22.67 -10.47
CA ASN A 171 10.81 -22.05 -10.14
C ASN A 171 11.00 -20.66 -9.51
N VAL A 172 11.48 -19.72 -10.31
CA VAL A 172 11.64 -18.33 -9.89
C VAL A 172 10.29 -17.61 -9.81
N SER A 173 10.14 -16.78 -8.79
CA SER A 173 8.96 -15.95 -8.55
C SER A 173 9.39 -14.65 -7.88
N TYR A 174 8.50 -13.65 -7.88
CA TYR A 174 8.70 -12.42 -7.13
C TYR A 174 9.15 -12.68 -5.67
N MET A 175 8.56 -13.67 -5.01
CA MET A 175 8.86 -14.00 -3.61
C MET A 175 10.27 -14.57 -3.42
N THR A 176 10.78 -15.29 -4.42
CA THR A 176 12.09 -15.97 -4.33
C THR A 176 13.23 -15.12 -4.89
N ASP A 177 12.94 -14.13 -5.75
CA ASP A 177 13.93 -13.33 -6.47
C ASP A 177 14.88 -12.55 -5.54
N SER A 178 14.44 -12.22 -4.32
CA SER A 178 15.26 -11.50 -3.35
C SER A 178 16.41 -12.33 -2.75
N HIS A 179 16.36 -13.67 -2.92
CA HIS A 179 17.28 -14.61 -2.27
C HIS A 179 17.33 -14.43 -0.74
N ALA A 180 16.21 -14.00 -0.15
CA ALA A 180 16.08 -13.79 1.29
C ALA A 180 14.76 -14.37 1.81
N ASN A 181 14.83 -15.06 2.95
CA ASN A 181 13.66 -15.48 3.69
C ASN A 181 13.34 -14.45 4.77
N LEU A 182 12.09 -13.98 4.80
CA LEU A 182 11.60 -13.07 5.83
C LEU A 182 10.95 -13.87 6.97
N ILE A 183 11.62 -13.91 8.12
CA ILE A 183 11.21 -14.72 9.28
C ILE A 183 10.87 -13.83 10.48
N GLY A 184 9.81 -14.18 11.20
CA GLY A 184 9.40 -13.46 12.41
C GLY A 184 10.19 -13.85 13.66
N GLU A 185 10.98 -14.92 13.59
CA GLU A 185 11.69 -15.51 14.72
C GLU A 185 13.10 -15.91 14.32
N ARG A 186 14.05 -15.80 15.26
CA ARG A 186 15.44 -16.22 15.09
C ARG A 186 15.85 -17.05 16.30
N ASN A 187 16.28 -18.29 16.07
CA ASN A 187 16.65 -19.24 17.12
C ASN A 187 15.52 -19.46 18.17
N GLY A 188 14.27 -19.53 17.71
CA GLY A 188 13.08 -19.66 18.57
C GLY A 188 12.68 -18.39 19.32
N ILE A 189 13.40 -17.27 19.11
CA ILE A 189 13.08 -15.98 19.74
C ILE A 189 12.37 -15.09 18.71
N PRO A 190 11.12 -14.68 18.97
CA PRO A 190 10.41 -13.78 18.08
C PRO A 190 11.02 -12.37 18.10
N ILE A 191 10.96 -11.67 16.97
CA ILE A 191 11.48 -10.30 16.85
C ILE A 191 10.78 -9.31 17.80
N GLY A 192 9.53 -9.61 18.16
CA GLY A 192 8.72 -8.88 19.12
C GLY A 192 7.44 -9.65 19.46
N PRO A 193 6.59 -9.12 20.36
CA PRO A 193 5.31 -9.72 20.70
C PRO A 193 4.42 -9.89 19.45
N LYS A 194 3.77 -11.05 19.32
CA LYS A 194 2.88 -11.35 18.20
C LYS A 194 1.48 -10.79 18.46
N ALA A 195 0.86 -10.18 17.44
CA ALA A 195 -0.52 -9.72 17.50
C ALA A 195 -1.54 -10.82 17.17
N ALA A 196 -2.82 -10.47 17.04
CA ALA A 196 -3.87 -11.40 16.63
C ALA A 196 -3.65 -12.00 15.22
N SER A 197 -3.03 -11.24 14.32
CA SER A 197 -2.68 -11.68 12.97
C SER A 197 -1.33 -12.39 12.94
N ASP A 198 -1.26 -13.53 12.24
CA ASP A 198 -0.06 -14.37 12.22
C ASP A 198 1.20 -13.69 11.66
N TRP A 199 1.01 -12.69 10.79
CA TRP A 199 2.09 -11.99 10.12
C TRP A 199 2.63 -10.78 10.89
N LEU A 200 1.93 -10.33 11.94
CA LEU A 200 2.18 -9.04 12.60
C LEU A 200 2.92 -9.25 13.93
N TYR A 201 4.15 -8.73 13.98
CA TYR A 201 5.00 -8.69 15.17
C TYR A 201 5.21 -7.22 15.58
N VAL A 202 4.92 -6.90 16.84
CA VAL A 202 5.04 -5.55 17.37
C VAL A 202 6.53 -5.21 17.53
N TYR A 203 7.06 -4.37 16.63
CA TYR A 203 8.48 -3.97 16.65
C TYR A 203 8.71 -2.48 16.39
N PRO A 204 8.44 -1.57 17.35
CA PRO A 204 8.51 -0.12 17.15
C PRO A 204 9.89 0.41 16.75
N ARG A 205 10.98 -0.31 17.03
CA ARG A 205 12.32 0.09 16.57
C ARG A 205 12.43 0.08 15.04
N GLY A 206 11.68 -0.79 14.37
CA GLY A 206 11.77 -0.95 12.93
C GLY A 206 11.31 0.29 12.14
N ILE A 207 10.26 1.01 12.60
CA ILE A 207 9.83 2.24 11.92
C ILE A 207 10.90 3.33 12.03
N ARG A 208 11.56 3.47 13.18
CA ARG A 208 12.66 4.43 13.37
C ARG A 208 13.81 4.12 12.42
N ASP A 209 14.21 2.86 12.33
CA ASP A 209 15.32 2.44 11.46
C ASP A 209 14.98 2.64 9.98
N LEU A 210 13.73 2.36 9.58
CA LEU A 210 13.23 2.62 8.23
C LEU A 210 13.24 4.10 7.89
N LEU A 211 12.75 4.97 8.78
CA LEU A 211 12.77 6.43 8.57
C LEU A 211 14.20 6.96 8.43
N LEU A 212 15.13 6.48 9.28
CA LEU A 212 16.54 6.85 9.20
C LEU A 212 17.22 6.33 7.93
N TYR A 213 16.87 5.12 7.47
CA TYR A 213 17.32 4.59 6.20
C TYR A 213 16.83 5.44 5.03
N THR A 214 15.53 5.75 4.99
CA THR A 214 14.92 6.57 3.93
C THR A 214 15.54 7.96 3.92
N LYS A 215 15.77 8.57 5.08
CA LYS A 215 16.49 9.84 5.23
C LYS A 215 17.85 9.82 4.57
N ARG A 216 18.66 8.78 4.86
CA ARG A 216 20.03 8.67 4.33
C ARG A 216 20.07 8.30 2.85
N LYS A 217 19.21 7.38 2.40
CA LYS A 217 19.26 6.84 1.03
C LYS A 217 18.59 7.74 0.00
N TYR A 218 17.45 8.36 0.37
CA TYR A 218 16.58 9.04 -0.59
C TYR A 218 16.49 10.55 -0.35
N ASN A 219 17.56 11.15 0.18
CA ASN A 219 17.65 12.60 0.40
C ASN A 219 16.52 13.17 1.28
N ASN A 220 16.10 12.43 2.31
CA ASN A 220 15.17 12.89 3.34
C ASN A 220 13.85 13.51 2.81
N PRO A 221 13.03 12.74 2.08
CA PRO A 221 11.76 13.25 1.55
C PRO A 221 10.78 13.56 2.69
N ILE A 222 9.73 14.34 2.38
CA ILE A 222 8.59 14.51 3.28
C ILE A 222 7.87 13.16 3.39
N ILE A 223 7.61 12.69 4.62
CA ILE A 223 6.97 11.41 4.88
C ILE A 223 5.75 11.63 5.77
N TYR A 224 4.63 11.03 5.38
CA TYR A 224 3.44 10.88 6.22
C TYR A 224 3.28 9.41 6.59
N ILE A 225 3.09 9.11 7.87
CA ILE A 225 2.68 7.76 8.29
C ILE A 225 1.20 7.62 7.92
N THR A 226 0.93 6.87 6.85
CA THR A 226 -0.41 6.79 6.25
C THR A 226 -1.22 5.62 6.77
N GLU A 227 -0.56 4.62 7.37
CA GLU A 227 -1.15 3.54 8.16
C GLU A 227 -0.15 3.07 9.22
N ASN A 228 -0.65 2.87 10.43
CA ASN A 228 0.01 2.14 11.51
C ASN A 228 -1.05 1.65 12.48
N GLY A 229 -0.95 0.41 12.93
CA GLY A 229 -1.96 -0.16 13.81
C GLY A 229 -1.61 -1.56 14.28
N ASN A 230 -2.47 -2.08 15.13
CA ASN A 230 -2.37 -3.43 15.65
C ASN A 230 -3.76 -4.08 15.62
N GLN A 231 -3.81 -5.41 15.41
CA GLN A 231 -5.06 -6.15 15.45
C GLN A 231 -5.21 -6.87 16.79
N PHE A 232 -6.39 -6.76 17.38
CA PHE A 232 -6.81 -7.51 18.56
C PHE A 232 -7.85 -8.56 18.18
N VAL A 233 -7.86 -9.71 18.87
CA VAL A 233 -8.92 -10.70 18.71
C VAL A 233 -10.16 -10.18 19.43
N ASN A 234 -11.28 -10.04 18.72
CA ASN A 234 -12.57 -9.78 19.38
C ASN A 234 -12.97 -11.04 20.16
N SER A 235 -13.06 -10.92 21.49
CA SER A 235 -13.56 -11.97 22.38
C SER A 235 -15.09 -11.98 22.51
N VAL A 236 -15.81 -11.12 21.77
CA VAL A 236 -17.28 -11.02 21.84
C VAL A 236 -17.86 -11.39 20.47
N PRO A 237 -18.66 -12.48 20.36
CA PRO A 237 -19.36 -12.77 19.13
C PRO A 237 -20.36 -11.65 18.85
N TYR A 238 -20.45 -11.23 17.58
CA TYR A 238 -21.53 -10.36 17.10
C TYR A 238 -22.87 -11.01 17.48
N MET A 239 -23.50 -10.53 18.54
CA MET A 239 -24.90 -10.83 18.78
C MET A 239 -25.68 -10.04 17.74
N SER A 240 -26.20 -10.73 16.72
CA SER A 240 -27.21 -10.14 15.87
C SER A 240 -28.43 -9.85 16.76
N SER A 241 -28.70 -8.57 16.98
CA SER A 241 -30.02 -8.16 17.46
C SER A 241 -31.01 -8.52 16.34
N LYS A 242 -31.87 -9.48 16.61
CA LYS A 242 -33.10 -9.72 15.84
C LYS A 242 -33.97 -8.48 15.85
#